data_AF-W3WTM6-F1
#
_entry.id   AF-W3WTM6-F1
#
_cell.length_a   1.000
_cell.length_b   1.000
_cell.length_c   1.000
_cell.angle_alpha   90.00
_cell.angle_beta   90.00
_cell.angle_gamma   90.00
#
_symmetry.space_group_name_H-M   'P 1'
#
loop_
_entity.id
_entity.type
_entity.pdbx_description
1 polymer ?
#
loop_
_entity_poly.entity_id
_entity_poly.type
_entity_poly.pdbx_seq_one_letter_code
_entity_poly.pdbx_strand_id
1 'polypeptide(L)'
;MPLISTVSTSAASSSSCSWDLPSDVQLINLESITITAGSSTSSTEYSDPKNVIQVCNATATSESSSTWLLEDNTAGFWQASFDYNFQPSSVRLYNTHVDGRGTKTWTFSAIPVGSIANLSYTDPGIGDDAFCTSECPLSDNSSIAFQEFIFVNNVSVSTFRIDVSAWYGAGGGFDGIQVAGIGIPSSVSTQSPPAATSATSPTASTSAPLTHDNQGSTDTGLSSGAKAGIALGVVGAFLLLASLVYLTVRWQRLRLSQQEESSQGTDKPELHGVSRSEVHGHSMRPELPDEFARGVQLDSREKPVELSAERF
;
A
#
# COMPACT_ATOMS: atom_id res chain seq x y z
N MET A 1 -51.03 12.32 -18.96
CA MET A 1 -50.25 12.53 -17.72
C MET A 1 -49.42 11.27 -17.47
N PRO A 2 -48.11 11.26 -17.74
CA PRO A 2 -47.23 10.21 -17.25
C PRO A 2 -46.56 10.65 -15.94
N LEU A 3 -46.51 9.73 -14.98
CA LEU A 3 -45.82 9.88 -13.70
C LEU A 3 -44.31 9.86 -13.93
N ILE A 4 -43.63 10.94 -13.53
CA ILE A 4 -42.17 11.04 -13.51
C ILE A 4 -41.69 10.27 -12.28
N SER A 5 -40.99 9.16 -12.52
CA SER A 5 -40.31 8.40 -11.47
C SER A 5 -39.02 9.13 -11.11
N THR A 6 -38.97 9.73 -9.92
CA THR A 6 -37.77 10.38 -9.40
C THR A 6 -36.77 9.32 -8.96
N VAL A 7 -35.67 9.19 -9.68
CA VAL A 7 -34.51 8.41 -9.26
C VAL A 7 -33.84 9.15 -8.10
N SER A 8 -33.90 8.57 -6.91
CA SER A 8 -33.10 9.03 -5.76
C SER A 8 -31.64 8.69 -6.02
N THR A 9 -30.86 9.67 -6.49
CA THR A 9 -29.40 9.64 -6.38
C THR A 9 -29.01 9.77 -4.92
N SER A 10 -28.65 8.65 -4.29
CA SER A 10 -27.99 8.66 -2.99
C SER A 10 -26.57 9.20 -3.18
N ALA A 11 -26.29 10.38 -2.63
CA ALA A 11 -24.93 10.86 -2.45
C ALA A 11 -24.17 9.86 -1.58
N ALA A 12 -23.15 9.21 -2.14
CA ALA A 12 -22.22 8.40 -1.37
C ALA A 12 -21.49 9.34 -0.40
N SER A 13 -21.85 9.25 0.88
CA SER A 13 -21.01 9.77 1.96
C SER A 13 -19.68 9.05 1.88
N SER A 14 -18.64 9.73 1.40
CA SER A 14 -17.26 9.26 1.41
C SER A 14 -16.77 9.20 2.85
N SER A 15 -17.17 8.17 3.60
CA SER A 15 -16.49 7.84 4.84
C SER A 15 -15.17 7.19 4.47
N SER A 16 -14.07 7.61 5.10
CA SER A 16 -12.70 7.08 4.96
C SER A 16 -12.54 5.59 5.30
N CYS A 17 -13.67 4.90 5.50
CA CYS A 17 -13.80 3.55 6.03
C CYS A 17 -14.81 2.68 5.30
N SER A 18 -15.37 3.12 4.17
CA SER A 18 -16.11 2.19 3.32
C SER A 18 -15.11 1.23 2.68
N TRP A 19 -15.00 0.04 3.25
CA TRP A 19 -14.42 -1.11 2.60
C TRP A 19 -15.58 -2.01 2.18
N ASP A 20 -15.62 -2.43 0.92
CA ASP A 20 -16.52 -3.49 0.49
C ASP A 20 -15.83 -4.84 0.75
N LEU A 21 -15.77 -5.23 2.03
CA LEU A 21 -15.07 -6.44 2.45
C LEU A 21 -15.97 -7.67 2.28
N PRO A 22 -15.43 -8.79 1.79
CA PRO A 22 -16.07 -10.09 1.95
C PRO A 22 -16.38 -10.40 3.42
N SER A 23 -17.39 -11.24 3.68
CA SER A 23 -17.91 -11.52 5.02
C SER A 23 -16.91 -12.11 6.03
N ASP A 24 -15.82 -12.72 5.54
CA ASP A 24 -14.75 -13.33 6.32
C ASP A 24 -13.52 -12.42 6.49
N VAL A 25 -13.48 -11.28 5.78
CA VAL A 25 -12.40 -10.30 5.83
C VAL A 25 -12.74 -9.20 6.83
N GLN A 26 -11.78 -8.85 7.67
CA GLN A 26 -11.93 -7.80 8.68
C GLN A 26 -10.79 -6.80 8.60
N LEU A 27 -11.08 -5.56 8.97
CA LEU A 27 -10.06 -4.52 9.10
C LEU A 27 -9.30 -4.68 10.42
N ILE A 28 -7.97 -4.59 10.35
CA ILE A 28 -7.08 -4.80 11.48
C ILE A 28 -6.92 -3.50 12.26
N ASN A 29 -7.06 -3.56 13.59
CA ASN A 29 -6.66 -2.47 14.47
C ASN A 29 -5.13 -2.44 14.60
N LEU A 30 -4.51 -1.39 14.06
CA LEU A 30 -3.06 -1.18 14.13
C LEU A 30 -2.63 -0.31 15.35
N GLU A 31 -3.55 0.16 16.19
CA GLU A 31 -3.20 1.01 17.35
C GLU A 31 -2.48 0.23 18.47
N SER A 32 -2.91 -1.00 18.71
CA SER A 32 -2.45 -1.84 19.83
C SER A 32 -1.25 -2.72 19.52
N ILE A 33 -0.66 -2.59 18.32
CA ILE A 33 0.43 -3.45 17.86
C ILE A 33 1.80 -2.76 17.95
N THR A 34 2.85 -3.56 17.77
CA THR A 34 4.21 -3.02 17.72
C THR A 34 4.51 -2.50 16.32
N ILE A 35 4.68 -1.19 16.21
CA ILE A 35 5.12 -0.52 14.99
C ILE A 35 6.58 -0.11 15.11
N THR A 36 7.37 -0.42 14.08
CA THR A 36 8.76 0.03 13.95
C THR A 36 9.00 0.58 12.56
N ALA A 37 9.99 1.45 12.42
CA ALA A 37 10.37 1.99 11.13
C ALA A 37 11.88 2.18 11.04
N GLY A 38 12.39 2.13 9.81
CA GLY A 38 13.77 2.44 9.47
C GLY A 38 13.84 3.74 8.67
N SER A 39 14.87 4.55 8.95
CA SER A 39 15.16 5.80 8.23
C SER A 39 14.05 6.87 8.35
N SER A 40 13.32 6.92 9.47
CA SER A 40 12.43 8.05 9.76
C SER A 40 13.19 9.37 9.74
N THR A 41 12.54 10.44 9.29
CA THR A 41 13.10 11.80 9.36
C THR A 41 13.40 12.23 10.81
N SER A 42 14.27 13.23 10.96
CA SER A 42 14.55 13.89 12.24
C SER A 42 13.54 15.00 12.59
N SER A 43 12.63 15.36 11.67
CA SER A 43 11.54 16.29 11.96
C SER A 43 10.58 15.66 12.96
N THR A 44 10.43 16.27 14.13
CA THR A 44 9.59 15.77 15.23
C THR A 44 8.12 15.65 14.86
N GLU A 45 7.65 16.40 13.86
CA GLU A 45 6.27 16.33 13.37
C GLU A 45 5.99 15.05 12.56
N TYR A 46 7.00 14.55 11.85
CA TYR A 46 6.84 13.46 10.88
C TYR A 46 7.67 12.21 11.18
N SER A 47 8.36 12.17 12.32
CA SER A 47 9.28 11.10 12.69
C SER A 47 8.58 9.85 13.26
N ASP A 48 7.37 10.00 13.83
CA ASP A 48 6.66 8.91 14.50
C ASP A 48 5.93 8.02 13.48
N PRO A 49 6.32 6.74 13.31
CA PRO A 49 5.65 5.84 12.38
C PRO A 49 4.23 5.46 12.78
N LYS A 50 3.77 5.80 13.99
CA LYS A 50 2.36 5.62 14.39
C LYS A 50 1.42 6.66 13.80
N ASN A 51 1.94 7.79 13.31
CA ASN A 51 1.13 8.85 12.69
C ASN A 51 0.30 8.36 11.50
N VAL A 52 0.78 7.33 10.80
CA VAL A 52 0.13 6.77 9.60
C VAL A 52 -0.86 5.65 9.90
N ILE A 53 -1.11 5.34 11.18
CA ILE A 53 -2.15 4.39 11.54
C ILE A 53 -3.51 5.02 11.25
N GLN A 54 -4.19 4.53 10.23
CA GLN A 54 -5.52 5.03 9.87
C GLN A 54 -6.59 4.22 10.60
N VAL A 55 -7.26 4.85 11.54
CA VAL A 55 -8.29 4.24 12.39
C VAL A 55 -9.66 4.46 11.78
N CYS A 56 -10.44 3.39 11.67
CA CYS A 56 -11.85 3.50 11.33
C CYS A 56 -12.71 3.83 12.54
N ASN A 57 -12.56 5.05 13.04
CA ASN A 57 -13.52 5.64 13.95
C ASN A 57 -13.81 7.07 13.48
N ALA A 58 -15.09 7.41 13.33
CA ALA A 58 -15.57 8.71 12.85
C ALA A 58 -15.24 9.90 13.79
N THR A 59 -14.33 9.70 14.75
CA THR A 59 -13.90 10.67 15.75
C THR A 59 -12.40 10.95 15.72
N ALA A 60 -11.70 10.63 14.62
CA ALA A 60 -10.33 11.13 14.40
C ALA A 60 -10.39 12.66 14.29
N THR A 61 -10.27 13.33 15.44
CA THR A 61 -10.13 14.77 15.54
C THR A 61 -8.80 15.15 14.91
N SER A 62 -8.91 15.86 13.80
CA SER A 62 -7.99 16.62 12.96
C SER A 62 -6.78 17.33 13.61
N GLU A 63 -6.10 16.75 14.60
CA GLU A 63 -5.06 17.46 15.37
C GLU A 63 -3.72 16.70 15.50
N SER A 64 -3.58 15.51 14.90
CA SER A 64 -2.26 14.89 14.67
C SER A 64 -2.03 14.81 13.17
N SER A 65 -0.93 15.38 12.66
CA SER A 65 -0.46 15.15 11.29
C SER A 65 -0.46 13.64 11.04
N SER A 66 -1.29 13.15 10.13
CA SER A 66 -1.39 11.72 9.83
C SER A 66 -0.21 11.22 9.00
N THR A 67 0.93 11.90 9.07
CA THR A 67 2.04 11.75 8.15
C THR A 67 3.27 11.21 8.86
N TRP A 68 3.90 10.22 8.24
CA TRP A 68 5.24 9.77 8.57
C TRP A 68 6.12 9.91 7.33
N LEU A 69 7.30 10.51 7.51
CA LEU A 69 8.26 10.75 6.43
C LEU A 69 9.57 10.00 6.68
N LEU A 70 10.17 9.56 5.58
CA LEU A 70 11.56 9.13 5.54
C LEU A 70 12.50 10.34 5.55
N GLU A 71 13.72 10.10 6.00
CA GLU A 71 14.84 11.02 5.80
C GLU A 71 15.06 11.28 4.30
N ASP A 72 15.54 12.48 4.00
CA ASP A 72 15.79 12.92 2.63
C ASP A 72 16.73 11.97 1.91
N ASN A 73 16.36 11.67 0.67
CA ASN A 73 17.11 10.85 -0.26
C ASN A 73 17.45 9.43 0.26
N THR A 74 16.64 8.91 1.19
CA THR A 74 16.94 7.68 1.91
C THR A 74 15.78 6.68 1.80
N ALA A 75 16.10 5.45 1.41
CA ALA A 75 15.17 4.33 1.48
C ALA A 75 14.94 3.89 2.93
N GLY A 76 13.77 3.34 3.22
CA GLY A 76 13.43 2.90 4.57
C GLY A 76 12.25 1.96 4.59
N PHE A 77 11.73 1.71 5.77
CA PHE A 77 10.63 0.76 5.93
C PHE A 77 9.69 1.16 7.06
N TRP A 78 8.47 0.64 6.97
CA TRP A 78 7.48 0.60 8.03
C TRP A 78 7.11 -0.85 8.32
N GLN A 79 7.08 -1.27 9.58
CA GLN A 79 6.85 -2.66 9.96
C GLN A 79 5.84 -2.75 11.10
N ALA A 80 4.90 -3.70 10.94
CA ALA A 80 3.90 -4.05 11.93
C ALA A 80 4.11 -5.48 12.43
N SER A 81 4.17 -5.64 13.76
CA SER A 81 4.35 -6.92 14.44
C SER A 81 3.19 -7.20 15.40
N PHE A 82 2.63 -8.40 15.26
CA PHE A 82 1.42 -8.90 15.91
C PHE A 82 1.76 -10.08 16.83
N ASP A 83 0.98 -10.26 17.89
CA ASP A 83 1.04 -11.41 18.80
C ASP A 83 0.17 -12.59 18.34
N TYR A 84 -0.55 -12.42 17.23
CA TYR A 84 -1.33 -13.45 16.53
C TYR A 84 -0.90 -13.57 15.07
N ASN A 85 -1.27 -14.68 14.44
CA ASN A 85 -1.12 -14.86 13.01
C ASN A 85 -2.45 -14.54 12.31
N PHE A 86 -2.37 -13.92 11.14
CA PHE A 86 -3.52 -13.65 10.27
C PHE A 86 -3.05 -13.74 8.81
N GLN A 87 -3.99 -13.76 7.86
CA GLN A 87 -3.64 -13.73 6.44
C GLN A 87 -4.10 -12.39 5.84
N PRO A 88 -3.18 -11.50 5.43
CA PRO A 88 -3.54 -10.25 4.77
C PRO A 88 -4.30 -10.54 3.47
N SER A 89 -5.37 -9.80 3.20
CA SER A 89 -6.17 -9.89 1.97
C SER A 89 -6.09 -8.63 1.13
N SER A 90 -5.95 -7.47 1.77
CA SER A 90 -5.69 -6.20 1.08
C SER A 90 -5.00 -5.19 1.99
N VAL A 91 -4.30 -4.26 1.36
CA VAL A 91 -3.66 -3.11 2.01
C VAL A 91 -4.04 -1.85 1.25
N ARG A 92 -4.44 -0.80 1.97
CA ARG A 92 -4.63 0.55 1.43
C ARG A 92 -3.48 1.43 1.89
N LEU A 93 -2.85 2.09 0.94
CA LEU A 93 -1.78 3.05 1.18
C LEU A 93 -2.24 4.43 0.76
N TYR A 94 -2.11 5.38 1.68
CA TYR A 94 -2.38 6.79 1.48
C TYR A 94 -1.04 7.45 1.28
N ASN A 95 -0.80 7.94 0.06
CA ASN A 95 0.46 8.59 -0.24
C ASN A 95 0.52 9.93 0.47
N THR A 96 1.70 10.30 0.96
CA THR A 96 1.91 11.67 1.44
C THR A 96 2.12 12.60 0.25
N HIS A 97 1.74 13.86 0.43
CA HIS A 97 2.03 14.95 -0.50
C HIS A 97 2.63 16.17 0.21
N VAL A 98 3.02 16.01 1.47
CA VAL A 98 3.64 17.08 2.27
C VAL A 98 4.95 17.52 1.61
N ASP A 99 5.09 18.82 1.36
CA ASP A 99 6.26 19.42 0.71
C ASP A 99 6.68 18.77 -0.63
N GLY A 100 5.71 18.19 -1.36
CA GLY A 100 5.96 17.49 -2.63
C GLY A 100 6.71 16.15 -2.48
N ARG A 101 6.77 15.61 -1.27
CA ARG A 101 7.25 14.25 -0.97
C ARG A 101 6.16 13.23 -1.22
N GLY A 102 6.57 11.98 -1.39
CA GLY A 102 5.63 10.86 -1.58
C GLY A 102 6.35 9.56 -1.83
N THR A 103 5.75 8.42 -1.50
CA THR A 103 6.27 7.10 -1.89
C THR A 103 5.93 6.84 -3.36
N LYS A 104 6.91 6.38 -4.15
CA LYS A 104 6.76 6.05 -5.57
C LYS A 104 6.79 4.55 -5.84
N THR A 105 7.73 3.85 -5.20
CA THR A 105 7.92 2.41 -5.35
C THR A 105 8.11 1.77 -3.99
N TRP A 106 7.42 0.66 -3.78
CA TRP A 106 7.41 -0.04 -2.50
C TRP A 106 7.27 -1.55 -2.67
N THR A 107 7.52 -2.29 -1.58
CA THR A 107 7.43 -3.75 -1.53
C THR A 107 6.76 -4.21 -0.24
N PHE A 108 5.93 -5.25 -0.31
CA PHE A 108 5.39 -5.94 0.87
C PHE A 108 6.14 -7.25 1.14
N SER A 109 6.64 -7.41 2.37
CA SER A 109 7.31 -8.63 2.84
C SER A 109 6.56 -9.27 3.98
N ALA A 110 6.26 -10.57 3.86
CA ALA A 110 5.63 -11.39 4.88
C ALA A 110 6.70 -12.04 5.78
N ILE A 111 6.63 -11.83 7.10
CA ILE A 111 7.59 -12.32 8.10
C ILE A 111 6.84 -13.31 9.03
N PRO A 112 7.42 -14.49 9.37
CA PRO A 112 8.83 -14.89 9.21
C PRO A 112 9.20 -15.57 7.89
N VAL A 113 8.23 -15.84 7.00
CA VAL A 113 8.47 -16.61 5.77
C VAL A 113 9.50 -15.92 4.85
N GLY A 114 9.61 -14.59 4.92
CA GLY A 114 10.52 -13.77 4.12
C GLY A 114 10.08 -13.61 2.67
N SER A 115 8.86 -14.02 2.33
CA SER A 115 8.33 -13.95 0.97
C SER A 115 7.82 -12.55 0.64
N ILE A 116 8.11 -12.10 -0.58
CA ILE A 116 7.52 -10.88 -1.16
C ILE A 116 6.12 -11.22 -1.67
N ALA A 117 5.13 -10.37 -1.38
CA ALA A 117 3.76 -10.58 -1.83
C ALA A 117 3.62 -10.31 -3.35
N ASN A 118 2.71 -11.05 -3.99
CA ASN A 118 2.18 -10.69 -5.30
C ASN A 118 0.85 -9.98 -5.09
N LEU A 119 0.73 -8.77 -5.62
CA LEU A 119 -0.39 -7.87 -5.39
C LEU A 119 -1.04 -7.50 -6.73
N SER A 120 -2.36 -7.39 -6.73
CA SER A 120 -3.11 -6.74 -7.80
C SER A 120 -3.63 -5.38 -7.35
N TYR A 121 -3.74 -4.43 -8.26
CA TYR A 121 -4.26 -3.08 -7.99
C TYR A 121 -4.89 -2.50 -9.26
N THR A 122 -5.74 -1.49 -9.11
CA THR A 122 -6.27 -0.73 -10.26
C THR A 122 -5.31 0.41 -10.61
N ASP A 123 -4.76 0.42 -11.82
CA ASP A 123 -3.86 1.48 -12.27
C ASP A 123 -4.60 2.82 -12.35
N PRO A 124 -4.14 3.85 -11.62
CA PRO A 124 -4.88 5.11 -11.54
C PRO A 124 -4.80 5.99 -12.80
N GLY A 125 -3.87 5.72 -13.71
CA GLY A 125 -3.74 6.45 -14.96
C GLY A 125 -4.67 5.94 -16.06
N ILE A 126 -4.93 4.63 -16.10
CA ILE A 126 -5.73 3.98 -17.14
C ILE A 126 -7.04 3.35 -16.63
N GLY A 127 -7.13 3.00 -15.35
CA GLY A 127 -8.30 2.37 -14.72
C GLY A 127 -8.38 0.85 -14.85
N ASP A 128 -7.35 0.20 -15.41
CA ASP A 128 -7.29 -1.25 -15.60
C ASP A 128 -6.59 -1.95 -14.42
N ASP A 129 -6.94 -3.21 -14.20
CA ASP A 129 -6.26 -4.05 -13.20
C ASP A 129 -4.84 -4.40 -13.66
N ALA A 130 -3.88 -4.25 -12.74
CA ALA A 130 -2.47 -4.52 -12.91
C ALA A 130 -1.92 -5.35 -11.73
N PHE A 131 -0.71 -5.87 -11.90
CA PHE A 131 -0.04 -6.71 -10.89
C PHE A 131 1.38 -6.23 -10.62
N CYS A 132 1.82 -6.39 -9.37
CA CYS A 132 3.17 -6.06 -8.94
C CYS A 132 3.67 -7.01 -7.84
N THR A 133 4.99 -7.07 -7.66
CA THR A 133 5.64 -7.85 -6.59
C THR A 133 6.64 -6.98 -5.82
N SER A 134 7.90 -6.94 -6.26
CA SER A 134 8.97 -6.17 -5.59
C SER A 134 8.95 -4.68 -5.91
N GLU A 135 8.26 -4.26 -6.96
CA GLU A 135 8.23 -2.86 -7.41
C GLU A 135 6.79 -2.41 -7.61
N CYS A 136 6.03 -2.35 -6.51
CA CYS A 136 4.67 -1.85 -6.57
C CYS A 136 4.66 -0.33 -6.68
N PRO A 137 3.96 0.25 -7.68
CA PRO A 137 3.88 1.70 -7.83
C PRO A 137 2.89 2.28 -6.81
N LEU A 138 3.12 3.53 -6.43
CA LEU A 138 2.15 4.34 -5.71
C LEU A 138 2.05 5.72 -6.39
N SER A 139 0.85 6.07 -6.84
CA SER A 139 0.57 7.35 -7.51
C SER A 139 0.84 8.57 -6.63
N ASP A 140 1.36 9.64 -7.25
CA ASP A 140 1.50 10.98 -6.67
C ASP A 140 0.27 11.89 -6.93
N ASN A 141 -0.80 11.35 -7.52
CA ASN A 141 -1.99 12.14 -7.80
C ASN A 141 -2.76 12.42 -6.51
N SER A 142 -2.68 13.65 -6.00
CA SER A 142 -3.36 14.11 -4.77
C SER A 142 -4.89 14.07 -4.83
N SER A 143 -5.49 13.81 -5.98
CA SER A 143 -6.94 13.56 -6.10
C SER A 143 -7.32 12.13 -5.71
N ILE A 144 -6.34 11.24 -5.54
CA ILE A 144 -6.50 9.84 -5.15
C ILE A 144 -6.18 9.75 -3.66
N ALA A 145 -7.22 9.54 -2.85
CA ALA A 145 -7.05 9.46 -1.40
C ALA A 145 -6.16 8.28 -0.97
N PHE A 146 -6.34 7.13 -1.62
CA PHE A 146 -5.55 5.92 -1.38
C PHE A 146 -5.51 5.05 -2.63
N GLN A 147 -4.52 4.16 -2.70
CA GLN A 147 -4.54 3.01 -3.59
C GLN A 147 -4.69 1.74 -2.77
N GLU A 148 -5.57 0.85 -3.25
CA GLU A 148 -5.80 -0.46 -2.66
C GLU A 148 -5.04 -1.52 -3.45
N PHE A 149 -4.35 -2.39 -2.72
CA PHE A 149 -3.61 -3.52 -3.25
C PHE A 149 -4.16 -4.80 -2.65
N ILE A 150 -4.55 -5.72 -3.50
CA ILE A 150 -5.19 -6.99 -3.14
C ILE A 150 -4.17 -8.10 -3.25
N PHE A 151 -4.10 -8.97 -2.25
CA PHE A 151 -3.15 -10.09 -2.24
C PHE A 151 -3.64 -11.18 -3.18
N VAL A 152 -2.82 -11.53 -4.18
CA VAL A 152 -3.13 -12.62 -5.13
C VAL A 152 -2.98 -13.98 -4.46
N ASN A 153 -2.01 -14.09 -3.54
CA ASN A 153 -1.80 -15.27 -2.72
C ASN A 153 -1.70 -14.84 -1.25
N ASN A 154 -2.68 -15.23 -0.45
CA ASN A 154 -2.70 -14.95 0.97
C ASN A 154 -1.75 -15.90 1.70
N VAL A 155 -0.82 -15.33 2.47
CA VAL A 155 0.08 -16.08 3.34
C VAL A 155 -0.14 -15.67 4.79
N SER A 156 -0.07 -16.63 5.70
CA SER A 156 -0.21 -16.35 7.13
C SER A 156 1.04 -15.63 7.65
N VAL A 157 0.86 -14.53 8.36
CA VAL A 157 1.92 -13.69 8.93
C VAL A 157 1.61 -13.29 10.36
N SER A 158 2.66 -13.12 11.16
CA SER A 158 2.61 -12.41 12.44
C SER A 158 3.41 -11.11 12.40
N THR A 159 4.12 -10.85 11.30
CA THR A 159 4.78 -9.56 11.04
C THR A 159 4.76 -9.31 9.54
N PHE A 160 4.57 -8.08 9.14
CA PHE A 160 4.84 -7.68 7.77
C PHE A 160 5.59 -6.36 7.71
N ARG A 161 6.30 -6.15 6.61
CA ARG A 161 7.08 -4.95 6.37
C ARG A 161 6.74 -4.36 5.00
N ILE A 162 6.64 -3.04 4.96
CA ILE A 162 6.51 -2.23 3.77
C ILE A 162 7.85 -1.51 3.58
N ASP A 163 8.61 -1.91 2.57
CA ASP A 163 9.86 -1.27 2.19
C ASP A 163 9.59 -0.20 1.13
N VAL A 164 10.17 0.99 1.28
CA VAL A 164 10.08 2.09 0.30
C VAL A 164 11.42 2.23 -0.40
N SER A 165 11.43 1.99 -1.71
CA SER A 165 12.65 1.96 -2.53
C SER A 165 12.80 3.17 -3.44
N ALA A 166 11.71 3.88 -3.76
CA ALA A 166 11.74 5.14 -4.51
C ALA A 166 10.65 6.10 -4.03
N TRP A 167 10.88 7.39 -4.24
CA TRP A 167 10.01 8.48 -3.78
C TRP A 167 9.88 9.60 -4.81
N TYR A 168 8.86 10.43 -4.61
CA TYR A 168 8.69 11.73 -5.22
C TYR A 168 9.33 12.80 -4.31
N GLY A 169 9.80 13.90 -4.92
CA GLY A 169 10.43 14.99 -4.17
C GLY A 169 11.70 14.56 -3.44
N ALA A 170 11.86 15.07 -2.21
CA ALA A 170 13.07 14.89 -1.41
C ALA A 170 13.13 13.57 -0.62
N GLY A 171 12.00 12.88 -0.40
CA GLY A 171 11.95 11.64 0.37
C GLY A 171 10.57 10.98 0.32
N GLY A 172 10.49 9.72 0.74
CA GLY A 172 9.24 8.97 0.80
C GLY A 172 8.47 9.20 2.09
N GLY A 173 7.30 8.57 2.17
CA GLY A 173 6.43 8.64 3.34
C GLY A 173 5.02 8.19 3.02
N PHE A 174 4.17 8.19 4.05
CA PHE A 174 2.76 7.85 3.92
C PHE A 174 1.95 8.84 4.76
N ASP A 175 0.71 9.07 4.34
CA ASP A 175 -0.33 9.72 5.15
C ASP A 175 -1.24 8.69 5.83
N GLY A 176 -1.02 7.40 5.56
CA GLY A 176 -1.90 6.37 6.07
C GLY A 176 -1.60 4.96 5.56
N ILE A 177 -1.80 4.00 6.43
CA ILE A 177 -1.72 2.56 6.16
C ILE A 177 -2.93 1.89 6.81
N GLN A 178 -3.65 1.10 6.02
CA GLN A 178 -4.71 0.23 6.51
C GLN A 178 -4.55 -1.17 5.94
N VAL A 179 -4.84 -2.19 6.74
CA VAL A 179 -4.71 -3.59 6.33
C VAL A 179 -5.97 -4.35 6.72
N ALA A 180 -6.50 -5.11 5.78
CA ALA A 180 -7.57 -6.06 6.01
C ALA A 180 -7.08 -7.48 5.77
N GLY A 181 -7.71 -8.44 6.44
CA GLY A 181 -7.32 -9.84 6.36
C GLY A 181 -8.34 -10.79 6.96
N ILE A 182 -8.00 -12.07 6.92
CA ILE A 182 -8.78 -13.15 7.52
C ILE A 182 -8.05 -13.74 8.73
N GLY A 183 -8.79 -14.35 9.65
CA GLY A 183 -8.24 -14.95 10.87
C GLY A 183 -7.84 -13.93 11.94
N ILE A 184 -8.41 -12.72 11.90
CA ILE A 184 -8.16 -11.67 12.88
C ILE A 184 -9.01 -11.93 14.13
N PRO A 185 -8.42 -11.94 15.34
CA PRO A 185 -9.19 -12.05 16.58
C PRO A 185 -10.16 -10.88 16.75
N SER A 186 -11.36 -11.14 17.27
CA SER A 186 -12.40 -10.12 17.42
C SER A 186 -12.01 -8.95 18.33
N SER A 187 -11.07 -9.14 19.25
CA SER A 187 -10.56 -8.09 20.16
C SER A 187 -9.74 -7.00 19.47
N VAL A 188 -9.25 -7.26 18.26
CA VAL A 188 -8.38 -6.36 17.48
C VAL A 188 -8.96 -6.08 16.09
N SER A 189 -10.20 -6.49 15.83
CA SER A 189 -10.93 -6.11 14.62
C SER A 189 -11.61 -4.77 14.83
N THR A 190 -11.53 -3.87 13.84
CA THR A 190 -12.23 -2.57 13.86
C THR A 190 -13.58 -2.59 13.16
N GLN A 191 -13.96 -3.70 12.53
CA GLN A 191 -15.28 -3.88 11.89
C GLN A 191 -15.83 -5.29 12.17
N SER A 192 -16.92 -5.36 12.92
CA SER A 192 -17.82 -6.51 12.89
C SER A 192 -18.75 -6.35 11.69
N PRO A 193 -18.98 -7.38 10.84
CA PRO A 193 -20.02 -7.30 9.82
C PRO A 193 -21.38 -7.08 10.52
N PRO A 194 -22.30 -6.28 9.95
CA PRO A 194 -23.64 -6.20 10.48
C PRO A 194 -24.28 -7.58 10.31
N ALA A 195 -24.45 -8.32 11.41
CA ALA A 195 -25.28 -9.50 11.41
C ALA A 195 -26.69 -9.07 10.97
N ALA A 196 -27.11 -9.53 9.80
CA ALA A 196 -28.47 -9.38 9.33
C ALA A 196 -29.40 -10.14 10.27
N THR A 197 -30.05 -9.44 11.20
CA THR A 197 -31.18 -9.98 11.96
C THR A 197 -32.39 -9.07 11.82
N SER A 198 -33.29 -9.48 10.92
CA SER A 198 -34.64 -9.00 10.79
C SER A 198 -35.43 -9.23 12.09
N ALA A 199 -35.90 -8.17 12.77
CA ALA A 199 -37.08 -8.22 13.65
C ALA A 199 -37.53 -6.82 14.10
N THR A 200 -38.62 -6.34 13.47
CA THR A 200 -39.80 -5.70 14.08
C THR A 200 -39.63 -4.54 15.09
N SER A 201 -39.90 -3.31 14.62
CA SER A 201 -40.36 -2.17 15.46
C SER A 201 -41.79 -2.39 15.96
N PRO A 202 -42.17 -1.83 17.13
CA PRO A 202 -43.00 -0.61 17.14
C PRO A 202 -42.58 0.31 18.34
N THR A 203 -42.99 1.55 18.58
CA THR A 203 -44.17 2.36 18.29
C THR A 203 -43.81 3.85 18.49
N ALA A 204 -44.52 4.73 17.79
CA ALA A 204 -44.52 6.19 17.87
C ALA A 204 -44.79 6.79 19.27
N SER A 205 -44.45 8.07 19.43
CA SER A 205 -45.18 9.02 20.29
C SER A 205 -44.97 10.47 19.84
N THR A 206 -46.00 10.98 19.18
CA THR A 206 -46.31 12.37 18.86
C THR A 206 -46.44 13.22 20.13
N SER A 207 -45.95 14.47 20.13
CA SER A 207 -46.58 15.64 20.78
C SER A 207 -45.80 16.95 20.48
N ALA A 208 -46.37 17.78 19.61
CA ALA A 208 -46.29 19.26 19.65
C ALA A 208 -47.72 19.75 20.03
N PRO A 209 -48.04 21.04 20.31
CA PRO A 209 -47.29 22.29 20.10
C PRO A 209 -47.33 23.27 21.33
N LEU A 210 -46.71 24.46 21.34
CA LEU A 210 -47.32 25.74 20.92
C LEU A 210 -46.32 26.92 20.87
N THR A 211 -46.71 27.86 20.00
CA THR A 211 -46.17 29.13 19.52
C THR A 211 -45.86 30.23 20.56
N HIS A 212 -44.86 31.05 20.28
CA HIS A 212 -44.87 32.49 20.56
C HIS A 212 -44.05 33.25 19.50
N ASP A 213 -44.73 34.10 18.72
CA ASP A 213 -44.12 35.10 17.84
C ASP A 213 -43.52 36.25 18.66
N ASN A 214 -42.36 36.76 18.24
CA ASN A 214 -42.21 38.20 18.11
C ASN A 214 -41.13 38.59 17.10
N GLN A 215 -41.51 39.53 16.23
CA GLN A 215 -40.76 40.09 15.13
C GLN A 215 -39.84 41.22 15.61
N GLY A 216 -38.63 41.30 15.06
CA GLY A 216 -37.70 42.41 15.30
C GLY A 216 -36.45 42.32 14.43
N SER A 217 -36.51 42.94 13.25
CA SER A 217 -35.40 43.14 12.31
C SER A 217 -34.30 44.02 12.91
N THR A 218 -33.03 43.72 12.65
CA THR A 218 -32.02 44.68 12.15
C THR A 218 -30.70 43.99 11.80
N ASP A 219 -30.19 44.33 10.61
CA ASP A 219 -28.91 43.93 10.06
C ASP A 219 -27.70 44.44 10.86
N THR A 220 -26.59 43.71 10.78
CA THR A 220 -25.28 44.12 10.23
C THR A 220 -24.09 43.52 10.98
N GLY A 221 -23.17 42.92 10.22
CA GLY A 221 -21.76 43.28 10.34
C GLY A 221 -20.76 42.21 10.77
N LEU A 222 -19.71 42.11 9.93
CA LEU A 222 -18.34 41.62 10.17
C LEU A 222 -18.15 40.10 9.99
N SER A 223 -17.21 39.57 9.20
CA SER A 223 -15.97 40.15 8.66
C SER A 223 -15.53 39.35 7.43
N SER A 224 -15.36 40.02 6.29
CA SER A 224 -14.57 39.57 5.16
C SER A 224 -13.37 40.50 5.01
N GLY A 225 -12.19 39.99 5.30
CA GLY A 225 -10.89 40.65 5.09
C GLY A 225 -9.82 39.63 5.50
N ALA A 226 -8.83 39.27 4.68
CA ALA A 226 -8.07 40.11 3.78
C ALA A 226 -7.69 39.37 2.48
N LYS A 227 -7.77 40.11 1.36
CA LYS A 227 -7.09 39.81 0.09
C LYS A 227 -6.14 40.96 -0.22
N ALA A 228 -4.85 40.68 -0.32
CA ALA A 228 -3.78 41.46 -0.94
C ALA A 228 -2.58 40.50 -1.01
N GLY A 229 -1.79 40.28 -2.06
CA GLY A 229 -1.65 40.85 -3.38
C GLY A 229 -0.17 40.66 -3.76
N ILE A 230 0.15 39.86 -4.80
CA ILE A 230 1.43 39.95 -5.53
C ILE A 230 1.13 39.71 -7.01
N ALA A 231 1.07 40.79 -7.78
CA ALA A 231 1.20 40.77 -9.23
C ALA A 231 2.64 41.16 -9.58
N LEU A 232 3.17 40.58 -10.68
CA LEU A 232 4.50 40.79 -11.29
C LEU A 232 5.63 39.81 -10.89
N GLY A 233 5.36 38.49 -10.83
CA GLY A 233 6.42 37.47 -10.73
C GLY A 233 6.57 36.55 -11.96
N VAL A 234 5.63 36.61 -12.91
CA VAL A 234 5.49 35.54 -13.93
C VAL A 234 6.57 35.63 -15.02
N VAL A 235 6.94 36.83 -15.48
CA VAL A 235 7.93 36.97 -16.57
C VAL A 235 9.35 36.58 -16.11
N GLY A 236 9.71 36.85 -14.85
CA GLY A 236 11.00 36.45 -14.29
C GLY A 236 11.15 34.93 -14.14
N ALA A 237 10.10 34.26 -13.67
CA ALA A 237 10.09 32.81 -13.49
C ALA A 237 10.18 32.06 -14.84
N PHE A 238 9.50 32.54 -15.87
CA PHE A 238 9.58 31.94 -17.21
C PHE A 238 10.98 32.09 -17.84
N LEU A 239 11.65 33.22 -17.66
CA LEU A 239 13.02 33.42 -18.16
C LEU A 239 14.04 32.54 -17.42
N LEU A 240 13.88 32.36 -16.10
CA LEU A 240 14.73 31.46 -15.32
C LEU A 240 14.52 29.99 -15.68
N LEU A 241 13.27 29.55 -15.89
CA LEU A 241 12.98 28.19 -16.33
C LEU A 241 13.52 27.92 -17.74
N ALA A 242 13.34 28.86 -18.68
CA ALA A 242 13.88 28.72 -20.04
C ALA A 242 15.42 28.66 -20.04
N SER A 243 16.08 29.47 -19.19
CA SER A 243 17.54 29.44 -18.99
C SER A 243 18.01 28.09 -18.44
N LEU A 244 17.33 27.54 -17.44
CA LEU A 244 17.67 26.26 -16.83
C LEU A 244 17.57 25.11 -17.85
N VAL A 245 16.47 25.07 -18.62
CA VAL A 245 16.26 24.06 -19.68
C VAL A 245 17.31 24.18 -20.78
N TYR A 246 17.68 25.41 -21.18
CA TYR A 246 18.73 25.61 -22.17
C TYR A 246 20.09 25.10 -21.68
N LEU A 247 20.44 25.35 -20.41
CA LEU A 247 21.70 24.89 -19.82
C LEU A 247 21.75 23.36 -19.70
N THR A 248 20.66 22.70 -19.30
CA THR A 248 20.62 21.23 -19.18
C THR A 248 20.71 20.55 -20.54
N VAL A 249 20.01 21.06 -21.56
CA VAL A 249 20.10 20.54 -22.94
C VAL A 249 21.51 20.76 -23.52
N ARG A 250 22.10 21.93 -23.28
CA ARG A 250 23.48 22.22 -23.73
C ARG A 250 24.50 21.30 -23.05
N TRP A 251 24.33 20.99 -21.77
CA TRP A 251 25.16 20.03 -21.04
C TRP A 251 24.98 18.60 -21.53
N GLN A 252 23.75 18.17 -21.81
CA GLN A 252 23.49 16.83 -22.34
C GLN A 252 24.14 16.64 -23.72
N ARG A 253 24.09 17.65 -24.60
CA ARG A 253 24.76 17.59 -25.91
C ARG A 253 26.27 17.44 -25.80
N LEU A 254 26.90 18.06 -24.79
CA LEU A 254 28.33 17.89 -24.55
C LEU A 254 28.68 16.49 -24.01
N ARG A 255 27.82 15.88 -23.19
CA ARG A 255 28.05 14.52 -22.66
C ARG A 255 27.92 13.45 -23.75
N LEU A 256 27.06 13.65 -24.74
CA LEU A 256 26.94 12.72 -25.88
C LEU A 256 28.22 12.65 -26.72
N SER A 257 29.01 13.74 -26.77
CA SER A 257 30.29 13.75 -27.49
C SER A 257 31.40 12.95 -26.80
N GLN A 258 31.21 12.52 -25.53
CA GLN A 258 32.19 11.70 -24.81
C GLN A 258 31.91 10.19 -24.88
N GLN A 259 30.77 9.77 -25.43
CA GLN A 259 30.38 8.35 -25.47
C GLN A 259 30.82 7.63 -26.76
N GLU A 260 31.39 8.34 -27.74
CA GLU A 260 31.84 7.75 -29.01
C GLU A 260 33.28 7.22 -29.00
N GLU A 261 34.03 7.41 -27.90
CA GLU A 261 35.48 7.09 -27.87
C GLU A 261 35.86 5.83 -27.05
N SER A 262 34.90 5.06 -26.51
CA SER A 262 35.22 3.94 -25.60
C SER A 262 35.01 2.52 -26.16
N SER A 263 34.63 2.34 -27.42
CA SER A 263 34.36 1.00 -27.99
C SER A 263 35.23 0.66 -29.19
N GLN A 264 36.56 0.71 -29.04
CA GLN A 264 37.43 -0.04 -29.94
C GLN A 264 38.77 -0.38 -29.28
N GLY A 265 38.93 -1.64 -28.86
CA GLY A 265 40.23 -2.22 -28.54
C GLY A 265 40.13 -3.35 -27.53
N THR A 266 40.08 -4.60 -28.02
CA THR A 266 41.10 -5.63 -27.72
C THR A 266 40.84 -6.84 -28.64
N ASP A 267 41.82 -7.09 -29.51
CA ASP A 267 41.96 -8.23 -30.42
C ASP A 267 42.64 -9.43 -29.73
N LYS A 268 42.22 -10.65 -30.14
CA LYS A 268 42.98 -11.92 -30.30
C LYS A 268 43.45 -12.76 -29.08
N PRO A 269 43.84 -14.06 -29.29
CA PRO A 269 43.63 -14.97 -30.42
C PRO A 269 43.15 -16.41 -30.08
N GLU A 270 42.81 -17.14 -31.15
CA GLU A 270 42.47 -18.56 -31.28
C GLU A 270 43.44 -19.58 -30.65
N LEU A 271 42.92 -20.79 -30.36
CA LEU A 271 43.62 -22.04 -30.64
C LEU A 271 42.67 -23.22 -30.97
N HIS A 272 42.93 -23.82 -32.13
CA HIS A 272 42.55 -25.15 -32.66
C HIS A 272 42.00 -26.21 -31.66
N GLY A 273 41.09 -27.11 -32.02
CA GLY A 273 40.48 -27.45 -33.30
C GLY A 273 39.92 -28.89 -33.28
N VAL A 274 39.47 -29.34 -34.46
CA VAL A 274 39.39 -30.73 -34.94
C VAL A 274 38.03 -31.48 -34.86
N SER A 275 37.57 -31.75 -36.09
CA SER A 275 36.84 -32.89 -36.65
C SER A 275 35.33 -33.10 -36.42
N ARG A 276 34.62 -32.62 -37.44
CA ARG A 276 33.49 -33.21 -38.16
C ARG A 276 33.45 -34.75 -38.16
N SER A 277 32.25 -35.29 -37.88
CA SER A 277 31.68 -36.49 -38.51
C SER A 277 30.16 -36.35 -38.55
N GLU A 278 29.60 -36.28 -39.75
CA GLU A 278 28.19 -36.59 -40.03
C GLU A 278 27.93 -38.07 -39.71
N VAL A 279 26.70 -38.45 -39.34
CA VAL A 279 26.01 -39.68 -39.81
C VAL A 279 24.64 -39.82 -39.12
N HIS A 280 23.62 -39.90 -39.99
CA HIS A 280 22.33 -40.59 -39.88
C HIS A 280 21.47 -40.45 -38.63
N GLY A 281 20.28 -39.87 -38.86
CA GLY A 281 19.12 -40.15 -38.04
C GLY A 281 18.67 -41.60 -38.14
N HIS A 282 18.11 -42.11 -37.05
CA HIS A 282 17.05 -43.10 -37.06
C HIS A 282 16.12 -42.83 -35.88
N SER A 283 14.86 -42.63 -36.23
CA SER A 283 13.72 -42.67 -35.33
C SER A 283 13.64 -44.05 -34.70
N MET A 284 13.73 -44.13 -33.37
CA MET A 284 13.18 -45.26 -32.62
C MET A 284 12.61 -44.77 -31.29
N ARG A 285 11.28 -44.84 -31.27
CA ARG A 285 10.41 -44.96 -30.09
C ARG A 285 10.75 -46.25 -29.36
N PRO A 286 10.91 -46.24 -28.03
CA PRO A 286 10.71 -47.43 -27.22
C PRO A 286 9.47 -47.28 -26.35
N GLU A 287 8.57 -48.25 -26.50
CA GLU A 287 7.48 -48.58 -25.59
C GLU A 287 8.01 -48.90 -24.18
N LEU A 288 7.15 -48.67 -23.18
CA LEU A 288 7.30 -49.16 -21.80
C LEU A 288 7.52 -50.68 -21.77
N PRO A 289 8.13 -51.18 -20.69
CA PRO A 289 7.35 -52.09 -19.85
C PRO A 289 7.41 -51.77 -18.36
N ASP A 290 6.32 -52.20 -17.74
CA ASP A 290 5.96 -52.19 -16.33
C ASP A 290 6.85 -53.12 -15.47
N GLU A 291 6.87 -52.80 -14.17
CA GLU A 291 7.06 -53.72 -13.04
C GLU A 291 8.46 -54.35 -12.74
N PHE A 292 9.13 -53.91 -11.67
CA PHE A 292 9.32 -54.69 -10.41
C PHE A 292 10.33 -54.06 -9.41
N ALA A 293 9.81 -53.73 -8.23
CA ALA A 293 10.34 -53.94 -6.86
C ALA A 293 11.78 -53.54 -6.44
N ARG A 294 11.82 -52.63 -5.45
CA ARG A 294 12.49 -52.73 -4.11
C ARG A 294 12.26 -51.37 -3.41
N GLY A 295 11.54 -51.23 -2.31
CA GLY A 295 11.57 -52.03 -1.09
C GLY A 295 12.57 -51.43 -0.10
N VAL A 296 12.25 -50.28 0.52
CA VAL A 296 12.95 -49.78 1.73
C VAL A 296 11.89 -49.32 2.72
N GLN A 297 11.70 -50.14 3.76
CA GLN A 297 10.88 -49.89 4.91
C GLN A 297 11.80 -49.39 6.02
N LEU A 298 11.66 -48.12 6.43
CA LEU A 298 12.34 -47.58 7.60
C LEU A 298 11.36 -47.59 8.76
N ASP A 299 11.54 -48.59 9.62
CA ASP A 299 10.97 -48.72 10.94
C ASP A 299 11.71 -47.78 11.90
N SER A 300 10.97 -47.03 12.73
CA SER A 300 11.53 -46.22 13.82
C SER A 300 10.48 -46.05 14.91
N ARG A 301 10.36 -47.10 15.72
CA ARG A 301 9.90 -47.09 17.12
C ARG A 301 11.15 -47.51 17.92
N GLU A 302 11.54 -46.96 19.07
CA GLU A 302 10.78 -46.54 20.24
C GLU A 302 11.79 -45.99 21.29
N LYS A 303 11.40 -45.03 22.13
CA LYS A 303 11.33 -45.20 23.61
C LYS A 303 11.01 -43.88 24.35
N PRO A 304 10.03 -43.89 25.28
CA PRO A 304 9.79 -42.80 26.21
C PRO A 304 10.67 -42.93 27.47
N VAL A 305 11.04 -41.79 28.05
CA VAL A 305 11.71 -41.70 29.37
C VAL A 305 10.67 -41.34 30.41
N GLU A 306 10.36 -42.27 31.32
CA GLU A 306 9.76 -41.97 32.62
C GLU A 306 10.87 -41.57 33.60
N LEU A 307 10.62 -40.55 34.42
CA LEU A 307 11.32 -40.37 35.70
C LEU A 307 10.30 -40.09 36.80
N SER A 308 10.43 -40.91 37.86
CA SER A 308 9.54 -41.06 38.99
C SER A 308 9.48 -39.83 39.91
N ALA A 309 8.30 -39.62 40.47
CA ALA A 309 8.07 -38.83 41.66
C ALA A 309 8.30 -39.69 42.92
N GLU A 310 9.06 -39.18 43.89
CA GLU A 310 9.00 -39.64 45.28
C GLU A 310 8.73 -38.44 46.21
N ARG A 311 7.73 -38.62 47.06
CA ARG A 311 7.40 -37.78 48.22
C ARG A 311 8.46 -37.97 49.30
N PHE A 312 8.81 -36.89 49.99
CA PHE A 312 8.68 -36.74 51.45
C PHE A 312 8.46 -35.26 51.78
#